data_AF-A0AAN5CBC3-F1
#
_entry.id   AF-A0AAN5CBC3-F1
#
_cell.length_a   1.000
_cell.length_b   1.000
_cell.length_c   1.000
_cell.angle_alpha   90.00
_cell.angle_beta   90.00
_cell.angle_gamma   90.00
#
_symmetry.space_group_name_H-M   'P 1'
#
loop_
_entity.id
_entity.type
_entity.pdbx_description
1 polymer ?
#
loop_
_entity_poly.entity_id
_entity_poly.type
_entity_poly.pdbx_seq_one_letter_code
_entity_poly.pdbx_strand_id
1 'polypeptide(L)'
;LSLINLPSDVIRNIVKVGLEDVDTMKQISPRWNSRASEHLNTSKNLPIINYCCLNLDERRLYIRFPERFRKYFGAEKWRVIQHTQDVWSDKEFAKIVSDGRFDSFAKQFRRCGRIHKLQLEIDIIKHADK
;
A
#
# COMPACT_ATOMS: atom_id res chain seq x y z
N LEU A 1 30.61 7.55 15.82
CA LEU A 1 29.80 6.45 15.21
C LEU A 1 29.28 6.93 13.87
N SER A 2 29.32 6.10 12.82
CA SER A 2 28.65 6.36 11.54
C SER A 2 27.46 5.43 11.39
N LEU A 3 26.37 5.90 10.76
CA LEU A 3 25.18 5.11 10.41
C LEU A 3 25.51 3.85 9.59
N ILE A 4 26.66 3.84 8.89
CA ILE A 4 27.11 2.72 8.06
C ILE A 4 27.58 1.52 8.92
N ASN A 5 28.04 1.78 10.14
CA ASN A 5 28.66 0.80 11.03
C ASN A 5 27.72 0.28 12.12
N LEU A 6 26.41 0.56 12.00
CA LEU A 6 25.44 0.04 12.95
C LEU A 6 25.34 -1.50 12.87
N PRO A 7 25.12 -2.18 14.00
CA PRO A 7 24.76 -3.59 14.04
C PRO A 7 23.49 -3.88 13.21
N SER A 8 23.40 -5.09 12.64
CA SER A 8 22.34 -5.46 11.70
C SER A 8 20.94 -5.44 12.33
N ASP A 9 20.84 -5.83 13.59
CA ASP A 9 19.64 -5.79 14.43
C ASP A 9 19.17 -4.34 14.67
N VAL A 10 20.09 -3.41 14.93
CA VAL A 10 19.78 -1.98 15.05
C VAL A 10 19.21 -1.44 13.74
N ILE A 11 19.83 -1.76 12.59
CA ILE A 11 19.31 -1.36 11.27
C ILE A 11 17.89 -1.92 11.04
N ARG A 12 17.66 -3.20 11.37
CA ARG A 12 16.33 -3.81 11.24
C ARG A 12 15.28 -3.11 12.11
N ASN A 13 15.63 -2.75 13.34
CA ASN A 13 14.73 -2.01 14.23
C ASN A 13 14.41 -0.62 13.69
N ILE A 14 15.40 0.10 13.14
CA ILE A 14 15.19 1.40 12.49
C ILE A 14 14.26 1.25 11.28
N VAL A 15 14.51 0.27 10.40
CA VAL A 15 13.66 0.00 9.23
C VAL A 15 12.22 -0.33 9.64
N LYS A 16 12.04 -1.09 10.72
CA LYS A 16 10.72 -1.44 11.24
C LYS A 16 9.95 -0.23 11.76
N VAL A 17 10.64 0.70 12.43
CA VAL A 17 10.03 1.90 13.00
C VAL A 17 9.77 2.97 11.95
N GLY A 18 10.66 3.13 10.97
CA GLY A 18 10.55 4.14 9.90
C GLY A 18 10.04 3.59 8.58
N LEU A 19 9.19 2.56 8.61
CA LEU A 19 8.77 1.83 7.41
C LEU A 19 8.20 2.75 6.32
N GLU A 20 7.60 3.87 6.72
CA GLU A 20 7.08 4.95 5.87
C GLU A 20 8.12 5.55 4.92
N ASP A 21 9.40 5.55 5.31
CA ASP A 21 10.53 6.15 4.61
C ASP A 21 11.58 5.12 4.19
N VAL A 22 11.17 3.84 4.07
CA VAL A 22 12.11 2.75 3.81
C VAL A 22 12.85 2.90 2.48
N ASP A 23 12.24 3.51 1.47
CA ASP A 23 12.89 3.77 0.18
C ASP A 23 14.06 4.77 0.35
N THR A 24 13.92 5.79 1.20
CA THR A 24 15.00 6.72 1.55
C THR A 24 16.08 6.03 2.38
N MET A 25 15.70 5.17 3.33
CA MET A 25 16.68 4.41 4.12
C MET A 25 17.53 3.46 3.26
N LYS A 26 16.94 2.85 2.22
CA LYS A 26 17.69 2.02 1.25
C LYS A 26 18.78 2.79 0.52
N GLN A 27 18.67 4.13 0.41
CA GLN A 27 19.65 4.97 -0.26
C GLN A 27 20.88 5.32 0.61
N ILE A 28 20.86 4.99 1.91
CA ILE A 28 21.97 5.32 2.83
C ILE A 28 23.26 4.60 2.44
N SER A 29 23.19 3.30 2.13
CA SER A 29 24.32 2.51 1.61
C SER A 29 23.85 1.16 1.04
N PRO A 30 24.68 0.46 0.25
CA PRO A 30 24.35 -0.88 -0.24
C PRO A 30 24.02 -1.88 0.89
N ARG A 31 24.70 -1.74 2.03
CA ARG A 31 24.44 -2.54 3.24
C ARG A 31 23.04 -2.27 3.80
N TRP A 32 22.64 -1.00 3.89
CA TRP A 32 21.29 -0.63 4.33
C TRP A 32 20.22 -1.16 3.38
N ASN A 33 20.45 -1.05 2.07
CA ASN A 33 19.53 -1.59 1.07
C ASN A 33 19.33 -3.11 1.22
N SER A 34 20.43 -3.86 1.33
CA SER A 34 20.41 -5.31 1.52
C SER A 34 19.64 -5.70 2.79
N ARG A 35 19.91 -5.04 3.93
CA ARG A 35 19.24 -5.34 5.21
C ARG A 35 17.77 -4.94 5.23
N ALA A 36 17.42 -3.79 4.67
CA ALA A 36 16.03 -3.38 4.54
C ALA A 36 15.26 -4.36 3.64
N SER A 37 15.85 -4.76 2.51
CA SER A 37 15.22 -5.72 1.59
C SER A 37 15.07 -7.11 2.21
N GLU A 38 16.08 -7.61 2.91
CA GLU A 38 16.02 -8.86 3.69
C GLU A 38 14.87 -8.80 4.72
N HIS A 39 14.73 -7.69 5.44
CA HIS A 39 13.68 -7.50 6.44
C HIS A 39 12.28 -7.49 5.80
N LEU A 40 12.11 -6.78 4.68
CA LEU A 40 10.84 -6.62 3.98
C LEU A 40 10.43 -7.85 3.16
N ASN A 41 11.35 -8.75 2.83
CA ASN A 41 11.02 -10.01 2.16
C ASN A 41 10.20 -10.96 3.04
N THR A 42 10.11 -10.69 4.35
CA THR A 42 9.23 -11.45 5.24
C THR A 42 7.87 -10.77 5.35
N SER A 43 6.82 -11.43 4.86
CA SER A 43 5.43 -10.89 4.86
C SER A 43 4.93 -10.44 6.24
N LYS A 44 5.44 -11.03 7.33
CA LYS A 44 5.12 -10.64 8.71
C LYS A 44 5.56 -9.22 9.09
N ASN A 45 6.51 -8.64 8.36
CA ASN A 45 7.06 -7.31 8.62
C ASN A 45 6.45 -6.23 7.73
N LEU A 46 5.59 -6.61 6.78
CA LEU A 46 4.95 -5.68 5.86
C LEU A 46 3.64 -5.15 6.45
N PRO A 47 3.22 -3.92 6.10
CA PRO A 47 1.95 -3.37 6.55
C PRO A 47 0.78 -4.21 6.02
N ILE A 48 -0.31 -4.19 6.78
CA ILE A 48 -1.55 -4.88 6.44
C ILE A 48 -2.48 -3.90 5.73
N ILE A 49 -3.12 -4.36 4.68
CA ILE A 49 -4.30 -3.69 4.12
C ILE A 49 -5.52 -4.23 4.88
N ASN A 50 -6.20 -3.39 5.65
CA ASN A 50 -7.33 -3.76 6.49
C ASN A 50 -8.57 -4.11 5.64
N TYR A 51 -8.75 -3.43 4.52
CA TYR A 51 -9.89 -3.63 3.64
C TYR A 51 -9.52 -3.22 2.22
N CYS A 52 -9.98 -3.97 1.23
CA CYS A 52 -9.89 -3.63 -0.17
C CYS A 52 -11.25 -3.91 -0.81
N CYS A 53 -11.88 -2.91 -1.39
CA CYS A 53 -13.14 -3.05 -2.12
C CYS A 53 -13.01 -2.50 -3.52
N LEU A 54 -13.35 -3.34 -4.49
CA LEU A 54 -13.50 -2.97 -5.88
C LEU A 54 -14.98 -2.77 -6.16
N ASN A 55 -15.40 -1.53 -6.35
CA ASN A 55 -16.77 -1.20 -6.76
C ASN A 55 -16.78 -1.02 -8.28
N LEU A 56 -17.40 -1.97 -8.98
CA LEU A 56 -17.39 -2.00 -10.45
C LEU A 56 -18.36 -0.98 -11.06
N ASP A 57 -19.44 -0.63 -10.37
CA ASP A 57 -20.43 0.33 -10.88
C ASP A 57 -19.89 1.76 -10.87
N GLU A 58 -19.31 2.16 -9.75
CA GLU A 58 -18.66 3.45 -9.62
C GLU A 58 -17.28 3.48 -10.27
N ARG A 59 -16.78 2.31 -10.69
CA ARG A 59 -15.41 2.10 -11.17
C ARG A 59 -14.42 2.73 -10.20
N ARG A 60 -14.51 2.33 -8.93
CA ARG A 60 -13.68 2.84 -7.84
C ARG A 60 -13.03 1.70 -7.07
N LEU A 61 -11.79 1.94 -6.68
CA LEU A 61 -11.06 1.12 -5.72
C LEU A 61 -11.05 1.86 -4.40
N TYR A 62 -11.40 1.12 -3.35
CA TYR A 62 -11.35 1.55 -1.96
C TYR A 62 -10.33 0.69 -1.25
N ILE A 63 -9.33 1.31 -0.62
CA ILE A 63 -8.36 0.60 0.21
C ILE A 63 -8.35 1.24 1.59
N ARG A 64 -8.40 0.40 2.62
CA ARG A 64 -8.22 0.80 4.01
C ARG A 64 -6.87 0.38 4.54
N PHE A 65 -6.07 1.34 5.00
CA PHE A 65 -4.85 1.12 5.77
C PHE A 65 -4.59 2.34 6.67
N PRO A 66 -3.83 2.18 7.77
CA PRO A 66 -3.50 3.29 8.66
C PRO A 66 -2.83 4.46 7.95
N GLU A 67 -3.25 5.69 8.25
CA GLU A 67 -2.76 6.91 7.57
C GLU A 67 -1.22 7.03 7.52
N ARG A 68 -0.51 6.57 8.54
CA ARG A 68 0.97 6.58 8.55
C ARG A 68 1.58 5.88 7.34
N PHE A 69 0.95 4.81 6.83
CA PHE A 69 1.46 4.05 5.68
C PHE A 69 1.07 4.64 4.32
N ARG A 70 0.42 5.79 4.28
CA ARG A 70 -0.01 6.42 3.02
C ARG A 70 1.14 6.70 2.08
N LYS A 71 2.26 7.23 2.58
CA LYS A 71 3.49 7.42 1.80
C LYS A 71 4.09 6.08 1.36
N TYR A 72 4.14 5.11 2.25
CA TYR A 72 4.66 3.77 1.96
C TYR A 72 3.93 3.09 0.79
N PHE A 73 2.59 3.19 0.76
CA PHE A 73 1.76 2.67 -0.31
C PHE A 73 1.70 3.58 -1.55
N GLY A 74 2.34 4.76 -1.53
CA GLY A 74 2.28 5.73 -2.64
C GLY A 74 0.87 6.28 -2.88
N ALA A 75 0.08 6.41 -1.82
CA ALA A 75 -1.31 6.84 -1.84
C ALA A 75 -1.48 8.32 -1.41
N GLU A 76 -0.41 9.13 -1.45
CA GLU A 76 -0.46 10.54 -1.03
C GLU A 76 -1.51 11.34 -1.81
N LYS A 77 -1.67 11.04 -3.10
CA LYS A 77 -2.61 11.71 -4.00
C LYS A 77 -4.03 11.16 -3.96
N TRP A 78 -4.29 10.08 -3.21
CA TRP A 78 -5.60 9.43 -3.14
C TRP A 78 -6.60 10.29 -2.35
N ARG A 79 -7.88 10.17 -2.68
CA ARG A 79 -8.95 10.86 -1.95
C ARG A 79 -9.24 10.12 -0.64
N VAL A 80 -9.37 10.87 0.44
CA VAL A 80 -10.04 10.40 1.66
C VAL A 80 -11.53 10.29 1.35
N ILE A 81 -12.15 9.17 1.68
CA ILE A 81 -13.62 9.05 1.64
C ILE A 81 -14.16 9.29 3.04
N GLN A 82 -15.02 10.30 3.14
CA GLN A 82 -15.61 10.72 4.40
C GLN A 82 -16.40 9.56 5.03
N HIS A 83 -16.33 9.47 6.36
CA HIS A 83 -16.87 8.45 7.30
C HIS A 83 -15.85 7.51 7.95
N THR A 84 -14.65 7.29 7.40
CA THR A 84 -13.55 6.63 8.13
C THR A 84 -12.20 7.18 7.66
N GLN A 85 -11.39 7.73 8.57
CA GLN A 85 -10.09 8.38 8.29
C GLN A 85 -9.03 7.47 7.64
N ASP A 86 -9.34 6.19 7.42
CA ASP A 86 -8.42 5.20 6.87
C ASP A 86 -8.83 4.70 5.48
N VAL A 87 -9.91 5.19 4.86
CA VAL A 87 -10.36 4.72 3.53
C VAL A 87 -9.93 5.67 2.43
N TRP A 88 -9.18 5.12 1.49
CA TRP A 88 -8.54 5.80 0.38
C TRP A 88 -9.15 5.34 -0.93
N SER A 89 -9.36 6.28 -1.85
CA SER A 89 -9.79 5.97 -3.20
C SER A 89 -8.94 6.67 -4.24
N ASP A 90 -8.55 5.88 -5.25
CA ASP A 90 -7.83 6.39 -6.41
C ASP A 90 -8.81 7.08 -7.36
N LYS A 91 -8.54 8.37 -7.64
CA LYS A 91 -9.34 9.21 -8.56
C LYS A 91 -9.27 8.71 -10.00
N GLU A 92 -8.19 8.03 -10.36
CA GLU A 92 -7.92 7.57 -11.71
C GLU A 92 -8.28 6.10 -11.92
N PHE A 93 -8.82 5.42 -10.90
CA PHE A 93 -9.09 3.98 -10.98
C PHE A 93 -9.96 3.61 -12.19
N ALA A 94 -11.01 4.39 -12.46
CA ALA A 94 -11.86 4.19 -13.63
C ALA A 94 -11.08 4.21 -14.96
N LYS A 95 -10.13 5.14 -15.08
CA LYS A 95 -9.24 5.27 -16.24
C LYS A 95 -8.25 4.11 -16.29
N ILE A 96 -7.66 3.75 -15.15
CA ILE A 96 -6.72 2.62 -15.03
C ILE A 96 -7.36 1.31 -15.49
N VAL A 97 -8.58 1.00 -15.03
CA VAL A 97 -9.32 -0.21 -15.42
C VAL A 97 -9.63 -0.20 -16.91
N SER A 98 -10.03 0.96 -17.44
CA SER A 98 -10.37 1.12 -18.86
C SER A 98 -9.14 0.99 -19.76
N ASP A 99 -7.99 1.47 -19.30
CA ASP A 99 -6.70 1.37 -20.02
C ASP A 99 -6.01 0.01 -19.81
N GLY A 100 -6.55 -0.88 -18.97
CA GLY A 100 -5.91 -2.15 -18.60
C GLY A 100 -4.60 -1.99 -17.82
N ARG A 101 -4.36 -0.84 -17.18
CA ARG A 101 -3.09 -0.49 -16.53
C ARG A 101 -3.02 -0.89 -15.05
N PHE A 102 -3.34 -2.16 -14.77
CA PHE A 102 -3.38 -2.74 -13.42
C PHE A 102 -2.06 -2.61 -12.64
N ASP A 103 -0.93 -2.44 -13.34
CA ASP A 103 0.39 -2.23 -12.73
C ASP A 103 0.44 -1.05 -11.76
N SER A 104 -0.38 -0.03 -12.00
CA SER A 104 -0.44 1.19 -11.19
C SER A 104 -0.84 0.93 -9.74
N PHE A 105 -1.68 -0.08 -9.48
CA PHE A 105 -2.05 -0.49 -8.11
C PHE A 105 -1.38 -1.80 -7.65
N ALA A 106 -0.76 -2.54 -8.56
CA ALA A 106 -0.03 -3.75 -8.22
C ALA A 106 1.09 -3.48 -7.20
N LYS A 107 1.69 -2.28 -7.23
CA LYS A 107 2.73 -1.86 -6.28
C LYS A 107 2.24 -1.90 -4.83
N GLN A 108 1.00 -1.50 -4.57
CA GLN A 108 0.38 -1.46 -3.25
C GLN A 108 0.21 -2.87 -2.71
N PHE A 109 -0.29 -3.79 -3.54
CA PHE A 109 -0.45 -5.19 -3.18
C PHE A 109 0.89 -5.92 -3.00
N ARG A 110 1.91 -5.60 -3.81
CA ARG A 110 3.28 -6.15 -3.62
C ARG A 110 3.95 -5.69 -2.33
N ARG A 111 3.56 -4.52 -1.80
CA ARG A 111 4.09 -3.95 -0.57
C ARG A 111 3.32 -4.36 0.68
N CYS A 112 2.16 -5.01 0.53
CA CYS A 112 1.39 -5.48 1.69
C CYS A 112 1.78 -6.91 2.08
N GLY A 113 1.77 -7.19 3.38
CA GLY A 113 2.02 -8.55 3.88
C GLY A 113 0.80 -9.44 3.73
N ARG A 114 -0.39 -8.85 3.85
CA ARG A 114 -1.70 -9.48 3.68
C ARG A 114 -2.79 -8.44 3.49
N ILE A 115 -3.90 -8.89 2.90
CA ILE A 115 -5.18 -8.18 2.86
C ILE A 115 -6.12 -8.88 3.84
N HIS A 116 -6.69 -8.14 4.79
CA HIS A 116 -7.57 -8.74 5.80
C HIS A 116 -8.96 -9.03 5.25
N LYS A 117 -9.52 -8.12 4.46
CA LYS A 117 -10.81 -8.30 3.77
C LYS A 117 -10.71 -7.78 2.33
N LEU A 118 -11.05 -8.63 1.37
CA LEU A 118 -11.17 -8.30 -0.05
C LEU A 118 -12.64 -8.44 -0.47
N GLN A 119 -13.19 -7.42 -1.12
CA GLN A 119 -14.58 -7.37 -1.54
C GLN A 119 -14.70 -6.88 -2.98
N LEU A 120 -15.64 -7.46 -3.71
CA LEU A 120 -16.08 -7.01 -5.03
C LEU A 120 -17.55 -6.59 -4.91
N GLU A 121 -17.87 -5.36 -5.28
CA GLU A 121 -19.23 -4.81 -5.27
C GLU A 121 -19.72 -4.59 -6.69
N ILE A 122 -20.91 -5.13 -6.96
CA ILE A 122 -21.64 -5.02 -8.23
C ILE A 122 -23.14 -4.81 -7.90
N ASP A 123 -23.70 -3.68 -8.32
CA ASP A 123 -25.11 -3.34 -8.27
C ASP A 123 -25.83 -4.02 -9.45
N ILE A 124 -26.23 -5.27 -9.25
CA ILE A 124 -26.97 -6.06 -10.25
C ILE A 124 -28.34 -5.41 -10.56
N ILE A 125 -28.88 -4.61 -9.64
CA ILE A 125 -30.24 -4.04 -9.71
C ILE A 125 -30.40 -3.00 -10.83
N LYS A 126 -29.32 -2.35 -11.29
CA LYS A 126 -29.41 -1.33 -12.37
C LYS A 126 -29.62 -1.93 -13.78
N HIS A 127 -29.54 -3.25 -13.94
CA HIS A 127 -29.61 -3.91 -15.25
C HIS A 127 -30.91 -4.70 -15.47
N ALA A 128 -31.84 -4.73 -14.51
CA ALA A 128 -33.10 -5.47 -14.62
C ALA A 128 -34.28 -4.66 -15.19
N ASP A 129 -34.13 -3.34 -15.35
CA ASP A 129 -35.19 -2.42 -15.83
C ASP A 129 -34.91 -1.85 -17.23
N LYS A 130 -34.27 -2.61 -18.13
CA LYS A 130 -34.11 -2.23 -19.55
C LYS A 130 -34.70 -3.26 -20.50
#